data_AF-A0A1H0S8G9-F1
#
_entry.id   AF-A0A1H0S8G9-F1
#
_cell.length_a   1.000
_cell.length_b   1.000
_cell.length_c   1.000
_cell.angle_alpha   90.00
_cell.angle_beta   90.00
_cell.angle_gamma   90.00
#
_symmetry.space_group_name_H-M   'P 1'
#
loop_
_entity.id
_entity.type
_entity.pdbx_description
1 polymer ?
#
loop_
_entity_poly.entity_id
_entity_poly.type
_entity_poly.pdbx_seq_one_letter_code
_entity_poly.pdbx_strand_id
1 'polypeptide(L)'
;MKGGGAPRDTPPDPDPARTPGLERGGGVAPGDTPPDSGQTSGLSHPQPMPSRKAPIVTLVAIVILTLLTLAFMVATLMGWFTAF
;
A
#
# COMPACT_ATOMS: atom_id res chain seq x y z
N MET A 1 11.32 50.50 7.83
CA MET A 1 11.74 50.48 6.41
C MET A 1 12.38 49.13 6.11
N LYS A 2 11.83 48.40 5.12
CA LYS A 2 12.44 47.29 4.35
C LYS A 2 12.79 46.00 5.11
N GLY A 3 12.24 44.81 4.84
CA GLY A 3 11.31 44.36 3.81
C GLY A 3 11.53 42.86 3.56
N GLY A 4 10.42 42.09 3.49
CA GLY A 4 10.25 40.79 2.80
C GLY A 4 11.14 39.61 3.25
N GLY A 5 10.70 38.37 3.36
CA GLY A 5 9.52 37.69 2.84
C GLY A 5 9.93 36.25 2.48
N ALA A 6 9.40 35.30 3.25
CA ALA A 6 9.29 33.84 3.02
C ALA A 6 10.56 32.94 3.04
N PRO A 7 10.47 31.77 3.72
CA PRO A 7 11.50 30.72 3.74
C PRO A 7 11.33 29.78 2.54
N ARG A 8 12.40 29.50 1.81
CA ARG A 8 12.43 28.48 0.74
C ARG A 8 13.83 27.88 0.63
N ASP A 9 14.10 26.91 1.50
CA ASP A 9 15.22 26.00 1.33
C ASP A 9 14.89 25.05 0.16
N THR A 10 15.00 25.57 -1.06
CA THR A 10 15.06 24.75 -2.26
C THR A 10 16.54 24.37 -2.44
N PRO A 11 16.91 23.07 -2.37
CA PRO A 11 18.26 22.66 -2.74
C PRO A 11 18.55 23.15 -4.17
N PRO A 12 19.71 23.77 -4.42
CA PRO A 12 20.04 24.23 -5.77
C PRO A 12 20.17 23.00 -6.67
N ASP A 13 19.25 22.86 -7.62
CA ASP A 13 19.36 21.87 -8.69
C ASP A 13 20.64 22.20 -9.49
N PRO A 14 21.63 21.30 -9.58
CA PRO A 14 22.89 21.60 -10.23
C PRO A 14 22.69 21.89 -11.72
N ASP A 15 23.15 23.06 -12.15
CA ASP A 15 23.11 23.52 -13.54
C ASP A 15 23.69 22.42 -14.47
N PRO A 16 22.91 21.90 -15.44
CA PRO A 16 23.37 20.87 -16.39
C PRO A 16 24.62 21.28 -17.17
N ALA A 17 24.89 22.59 -17.32
CA ALA A 17 26.11 23.08 -17.94
C ALA A 17 27.37 22.91 -17.06
N ARG A 18 27.19 22.58 -15.78
CA ARG A 18 28.24 22.41 -14.77
C ARG A 18 28.45 20.96 -14.34
N THR A 19 27.59 20.03 -14.76
CA THR A 19 27.67 18.60 -14.44
C THR A 19 28.23 17.85 -15.67
N PRO A 20 29.52 17.49 -15.69
CA PRO A 20 30.11 16.80 -16.84
C PRO A 20 29.47 15.41 -16.99
N GLY A 21 29.01 15.07 -18.21
CA GLY A 21 28.54 13.72 -18.56
C GLY A 21 27.04 13.52 -18.72
N LEU A 22 26.21 14.55 -18.51
CA LEU A 22 24.76 14.47 -18.75
C LEU A 22 24.42 14.99 -20.15
N GLU A 23 24.00 14.09 -21.03
CA GLU A 23 23.31 14.47 -22.26
C GLU A 23 22.03 15.23 -21.87
N ARG A 24 21.53 16.14 -22.72
CA ARG A 24 20.33 16.95 -22.45
C ARG A 24 19.09 16.11 -22.05
N GLY A 25 19.10 14.80 -22.30
CA GLY A 25 18.08 13.82 -21.91
C GLY A 25 18.30 13.08 -20.58
N GLY A 26 19.31 13.42 -19.78
CA GLY A 26 19.56 12.75 -18.48
C GLY A 26 20.24 11.38 -18.59
N GLY A 27 20.78 11.04 -19.76
CA GLY A 27 21.60 9.86 -19.99
C GLY A 27 23.08 10.13 -19.69
N VAL A 28 23.79 9.10 -19.24
CA VAL A 28 25.25 9.05 -19.12
C VAL A 28 25.83 8.04 -20.10
N ALA A 29 27.09 8.19 -20.47
CA ALA A 29 27.76 7.26 -21.37
C ALA A 29 27.84 5.84 -20.76
N PRO A 30 27.79 4.76 -21.57
CA PRO A 30 27.93 3.39 -21.06
C PRO A 30 29.28 3.19 -20.34
N GLY A 31 29.25 3.00 -19.02
CA GLY A 31 30.44 2.85 -18.17
C GLY A 31 30.57 3.90 -17.07
N ASP A 32 29.86 5.02 -17.17
CA ASP A 32 29.66 5.92 -16.03
C ASP A 32 28.64 5.31 -15.07
N THR A 33 28.85 5.49 -13.76
CA THR A 33 27.85 5.09 -12.77
C THR A 33 26.59 5.91 -13.05
N PRO A 34 25.44 5.28 -13.34
CA PRO A 34 24.19 6.01 -13.58
C PRO A 34 23.93 6.97 -12.40
N PRO A 35 23.45 8.22 -12.66
CA PRO A 35 22.96 9.05 -11.58
C PRO A 35 21.88 8.26 -10.83
N ASP A 36 21.86 8.40 -9.50
CA ASP A 36 21.01 7.64 -8.56
C ASP A 36 19.66 7.39 -9.20
N SER A 37 19.48 6.18 -9.75
CA SER A 37 18.36 5.86 -10.62
C SER A 37 17.16 5.90 -9.72
N GLY A 38 16.44 7.03 -9.82
CA GLY A 38 15.45 7.49 -8.86
C GLY A 38 14.80 6.32 -8.19
N GLN A 39 15.24 6.08 -6.94
CA GLN A 39 14.65 5.12 -6.02
C GLN A 39 13.16 5.13 -6.30
N THR A 40 12.68 4.03 -6.86
CA THR A 40 11.29 3.78 -7.26
C THR A 40 10.35 4.73 -6.50
N SER A 41 10.01 5.87 -7.11
CA SER A 41 9.29 6.98 -6.47
C SER A 41 7.81 6.63 -6.22
N GLY A 42 7.54 5.33 -6.04
CA GLY A 42 6.25 4.71 -5.80
C GLY A 42 6.27 3.65 -4.69
N LEU A 43 7.40 3.37 -4.01
CA LEU A 43 7.41 2.44 -2.86
C LEU A 43 6.92 3.04 -1.55
N SER A 44 6.65 4.36 -1.50
CA SER A 44 6.20 5.07 -0.30
C SER A 44 4.82 5.69 -0.42
N HIS A 45 3.98 5.25 -1.36
CA HIS A 45 2.55 5.58 -1.24
C HIS A 45 2.04 4.95 0.05
N PRO A 46 1.51 5.74 1.02
CA PRO A 46 0.93 5.17 2.23
C PRO A 46 -0.18 4.22 1.81
N GLN A 47 0.03 2.90 1.93
CA GLN A 47 -1.03 1.95 1.69
C GLN A 47 -2.09 2.18 2.76
N PRO A 48 -3.36 2.45 2.39
CA PRO A 48 -4.42 2.56 3.37
C PRO A 48 -4.47 1.24 4.14
N MET A 49 -4.28 1.30 5.46
CA MET A 49 -4.32 0.13 6.32
C MET A 49 -5.64 -0.61 6.10
N PRO A 50 -5.61 -1.88 5.67
CA PRO A 50 -6.82 -2.66 5.45
C PRO A 50 -7.66 -2.67 6.73
N SER A 51 -8.95 -2.37 6.61
CA SER A 51 -9.80 -2.28 7.78
C SER A 51 -10.03 -3.67 8.37
N ARG A 52 -9.75 -3.83 9.67
CA ARG A 52 -9.94 -5.10 10.40
C ARG A 52 -11.40 -5.58 10.44
N LYS A 53 -12.37 -4.72 10.13
CA LYS A 53 -13.79 -5.06 10.15
C LYS A 53 -14.20 -6.11 9.11
N ALA A 54 -13.60 -6.08 7.91
CA ALA A 54 -13.90 -7.06 6.87
C ALA A 54 -13.55 -8.50 7.31
N PRO A 55 -12.32 -8.82 7.75
CA PRO A 55 -11.99 -10.17 8.19
C PRO A 55 -12.77 -10.60 9.45
N ILE A 56 -13.08 -9.67 10.36
CA ILE A 56 -13.90 -9.97 11.56
C ILE A 56 -15.31 -10.40 11.15
N VAL A 57 -15.97 -9.65 10.26
CA VAL A 57 -17.32 -9.98 9.77
C VAL A 57 -17.33 -11.34 9.07
N THR A 58 -16.33 -11.60 8.21
CA THR A 58 -16.20 -12.90 7.54
C THR A 58 -16.01 -14.04 8.55
N LEU A 59 -15.16 -13.85 9.56
CA LEU A 59 -14.93 -14.86 10.61
C LEU A 59 -16.23 -15.14 11.38
N VAL A 60 -16.95 -14.10 11.80
CA VAL A 60 -18.23 -14.24 12.52
C VAL A 60 -19.26 -14.98 11.66
N ALA A 61 -19.36 -14.66 10.37
CA ALA A 61 -20.26 -15.34 9.45
C ALA A 61 -19.94 -16.84 9.32
N ILE A 62 -18.66 -17.20 9.21
CA ILE A 62 -18.21 -18.59 9.14
C ILE A 62 -18.56 -19.34 10.43
N VAL A 63 -18.31 -18.73 11.60
CA VAL A 63 -18.64 -19.34 12.90
C VAL A 63 -20.14 -19.60 13.02
N ILE A 64 -20.98 -18.61 12.68
CA ILE A 64 -22.43 -18.76 12.71
C ILE A 64 -22.88 -19.89 11.77
N LEU A 65 -22.41 -19.88 10.52
CA LEU A 65 -22.76 -20.92 9.55
C LEU A 65 -22.37 -22.31 10.05
N THR A 66 -21.17 -22.45 10.60
CA THR A 66 -20.67 -23.71 11.17
C THR A 66 -21.56 -24.19 12.30
N LEU A 67 -21.92 -23.31 13.23
CA LEU A 67 -22.82 -23.64 14.34
C LEU A 67 -24.21 -24.05 13.86
N LEU A 68 -24.76 -23.36 12.86
CA LEU A 68 -26.05 -23.71 12.26
C LEU A 68 -26.00 -25.09 11.60
N THR A 69 -24.95 -25.39 10.84
CA THR A 69 -24.77 -26.71 10.21
C THR A 69 -24.63 -27.81 11.26
N LEU A 70 -23.84 -27.59 12.32
CA LEU A 70 -23.72 -28.55 13.42
C LEU A 70 -25.05 -28.76 14.14
N ALA A 71 -25.75 -27.67 14.48
CA ALA A 71 -27.05 -27.74 15.15
C ALA A 71 -28.07 -28.48 14.30
N PHE A 72 -28.09 -28.23 12.99
CA PHE A 72 -28.95 -28.95 12.05
C PHE A 72 -28.64 -30.45 12.04
N MET A 73 -27.36 -30.83 11.92
CA MET A 73 -26.95 -32.24 11.96
C MET A 73 -27.39 -32.93 13.26
N VAL A 74 -27.16 -32.28 14.41
CA VAL A 74 -27.59 -32.81 15.72
C VAL A 74 -29.11 -32.95 15.78
N ALA A 75 -29.86 -31.95 15.32
CA ALA A 75 -31.33 -31.99 15.30
C ALA A 75 -31.86 -33.14 14.42
N THR A 76 -31.23 -33.38 13.26
CA THR A 76 -31.56 -34.53 12.40
C THR A 76 -31.25 -35.86 13.09
N LEU A 77 -30.07 -36.00 13.71
CA LEU A 77 -29.67 -37.24 14.39
C LEU A 77 -30.52 -37.54 15.62
N MET A 78 -30.92 -36.50 16.36
CA MET A 78 -31.81 -36.63 17.52
C MET A 78 -33.26 -36.97 17.13
N GLY A 79 -33.55 -37.10 15.82
CA GLY A 79 -34.88 -37.41 15.32
C GLY A 79 -35.88 -36.27 15.50
N TRP A 80 -35.40 -35.05 15.72
CA TRP A 80 -36.26 -33.90 15.98
C TRP A 80 -37.19 -33.63 14.79
N PHE A 81 -36.72 -33.88 13.56
CA PHE A 81 -37.53 -33.75 12.33
C PHE A 81 -38.31 -35.00 11.94
N THR A 82 -38.00 -36.18 12.51
CA THR A 82 -38.76 -37.42 12.26
C THR A 82 -39.95 -37.57 13.21
N ALA A 83 -40.00 -36.76 14.27
CA ALA A 83 -41.05 -36.77 15.28
C ALA A 83 -42.23 -35.82 14.99
N PHE A 84 -42.18 -35.06 13.89
CA PHE A 84 -43.26 -34.21 13.37
C PHE A 84 -43.75 -34.75 12.02
#